data_AF-A0A538P5P9-F1
#
_entry.id   AF-A0A538P5P9-F1
#
_cell.length_a   1.000
_cell.length_b   1.000
_cell.length_c   1.000
_cell.angle_alpha   90.00
_cell.angle_beta   90.00
_cell.angle_gamma   90.00
#
_symmetry.space_group_name_H-M   'P 1'
#
loop_
_entity.id
_entity.type
_entity.pdbx_description
1 polymer ?
#
loop_
_entity_poly.entity_id
_entity_poly.type
_entity_poly.pdbx_seq_one_letter_code
_entity_poly.pdbx_strand_id
1 'polypeptide(L)' 'RRPCHGDDARRAADPHWRDLLLFHEYFHGETGQGLGASHQTGWTALVIRHVEDLARHRNK' A
#
# COMPACT_ATOMS: atom_id res chain seq x y z
N ARG A 1 -2.38 -11.37 -4.70
CA ARG A 1 -1.89 -10.21 -5.49
C ARG A 1 -2.43 -8.94 -4.85
N ARG A 2 -1.59 -7.94 -4.54
CA ARG A 2 -2.02 -6.72 -3.83
C ARG A 2 -2.58 -5.69 -4.83
N PRO A 3 -3.76 -5.07 -4.57
CA PRO A 3 -4.35 -4.09 -5.49
C PRO A 3 -3.41 -2.94 -5.85
N CYS A 4 -2.65 -2.42 -4.88
CA CYS A 4 -1.73 -1.30 -5.08
C CYS A 4 -0.63 -1.57 -6.13
N HIS A 5 -0.31 -2.83 -6.42
CA HIS A 5 0.68 -3.19 -7.44
C HIS A 5 0.13 -3.17 -8.87
N GLY A 6 -1.19 -3.02 -9.05
CA GLY A 6 -1.82 -3.12 -10.36
C GLY A 6 -1.44 -4.43 -11.05
N ASP A 7 -1.30 -4.40 -12.38
CA ASP A 7 -0.87 -5.52 -13.23
C ASP A 7 0.64 -5.69 -13.38
N ASP A 8 1.47 -5.01 -12.58
CA ASP A 8 2.94 -5.19 -12.66
C ASP A 8 3.33 -6.57 -12.09
N ALA A 9 3.56 -7.52 -13.00
CA ALA A 9 3.93 -8.89 -12.69
C ALA A 9 5.23 -8.97 -11.86
N ARG A 10 6.17 -8.03 -12.01
CA ARG A 10 7.40 -8.00 -11.19
C ARG A 10 7.05 -7.71 -9.74
N ARG A 11 6.23 -6.70 -9.49
CA ARG A 11 5.76 -6.36 -8.14
C ARG A 11 4.85 -7.42 -7.54
N ALA A 12 4.23 -8.28 -8.35
CA ALA A 12 3.38 -9.35 -7.85
C ALA A 12 4.10 -10.68 -7.62
N ALA A 13 5.08 -11.02 -8.46
CA ALA A 13 5.68 -12.35 -8.53
C ALA A 13 7.16 -12.39 -8.13
N ASP A 14 7.91 -11.30 -8.29
CA ASP A 14 9.33 -11.26 -7.96
C ASP A 14 9.50 -11.36 -6.43
N PRO A 15 10.24 -12.36 -5.91
CA PRO A 15 10.47 -12.53 -4.48
C PRO A 15 11.11 -11.32 -3.79
N HIS A 16 11.83 -10.47 -4.53
CA HIS A 16 12.47 -9.27 -3.99
C HIS A 16 11.53 -8.07 -3.90
N TRP A 17 10.41 -8.10 -4.62
CA TRP A 17 9.50 -6.95 -4.74
C TRP A 17 8.10 -7.22 -4.22
N ARG A 18 7.65 -8.49 -4.18
CA ARG A 18 6.27 -8.86 -3.83
C ARG A 18 5.82 -8.46 -2.43
N ASP A 19 6.78 -8.29 -1.53
CA ASP A 19 6.54 -7.96 -0.12
C ASP A 19 6.81 -6.46 0.18
N LEU A 20 7.31 -5.69 -0.79
CA LEU A 20 7.52 -4.25 -0.65
C LEU A 20 6.21 -3.49 -0.84
N LEU A 21 5.67 -2.95 0.26
CA LEU A 21 4.50 -2.10 0.26
C LEU A 21 4.88 -0.65 -0.01
N LEU A 22 4.51 -0.17 -1.19
CA LEU A 22 4.71 1.21 -1.61
C LEU A 22 3.49 2.08 -1.28
N PHE A 23 3.75 3.30 -0.83
CA PHE A 23 2.73 4.32 -0.62
C PHE A 23 2.71 5.26 -1.82
N HIS A 24 1.58 5.20 -2.52
CA HIS A 24 1.31 5.98 -3.72
C HIS A 24 0.61 7.28 -3.38
N GLU A 25 0.71 8.25 -4.28
CA GLU A 25 0.10 9.58 -4.11
C GLU A 25 -1.43 9.51 -4.10
N TYR A 26 -2.00 8.67 -4.94
CA TYR A 26 -3.44 8.38 -4.97
C TYR A 26 -3.70 6.97 -5.46
N PHE A 27 -4.92 6.49 -5.26
CA PHE A 27 -5.35 5.15 -5.66
C PHE A 27 -6.52 5.22 -6.62
N HIS A 28 -6.52 4.36 -7.64
CA HIS A 28 -7.65 4.21 -8.54
C HIS A 28 -8.87 3.69 -7.77
N GLY A 29 -10.01 4.37 -7.87
CA GLY A 29 -11.20 4.07 -7.05
C GLY A 29 -11.77 2.67 -7.25
N GLU A 30 -11.75 2.16 -8.49
CA GLU A 30 -12.28 0.82 -8.79
C GLU A 30 -11.29 -0.32 -8.51
N THR A 31 -10.04 -0.17 -8.97
CA THR A 31 -9.05 -1.26 -8.94
C THR A 31 -8.14 -1.22 -7.71
N GLY A 32 -8.09 -0.09 -6.99
CA GLY A 32 -7.16 0.13 -5.89
C GLY A 32 -5.69 0.23 -6.33
N GLN A 33 -5.41 0.38 -7.63
CA GLN A 33 -4.05 0.55 -8.14
C GLN A 33 -3.44 1.85 -7.61
N GLY A 34 -2.19 1.77 -7.13
CA GLY A 34 -1.44 2.94 -6.73
C GLY A 34 -0.92 3.72 -7.94
N LEU A 35 -1.12 5.03 -7.93
CA LEU A 35 -0.79 5.96 -9.02
C LEU A 35 0.03 7.15 -8.51
N GLY A 36 0.68 7.88 -9.42
CA GLY A 36 1.59 8.97 -9.07
C GLY A 36 2.90 8.48 -8.43
N ALA A 37 3.53 9.33 -7.62
CA ALA A 37 4.79 9.01 -6.96
C ALA A 37 4.63 7.82 -6.00
N SER A 38 5.41 6.75 -6.19
CA SER A 38 5.26 5.50 -5.43
C SER A 38 6.07 5.45 -4.12
N HIS A 39 6.81 6.51 -3.78
CA HIS A 39 7.53 6.66 -2.51
C HIS A 39 7.08 7.93 -1.78
N GLN A 40 5.80 8.25 -1.85
CA GLN A 40 5.27 9.38 -1.09
C GLN A 40 4.96 8.91 0.34
N THR A 41 5.93 9.03 1.24
CA THR A 41 5.70 8.88 2.69
C THR A 41 5.12 10.17 3.30
N GLY A 42 4.31 10.89 2.53
CA GLY A 42 3.69 12.15 2.91
C GLY A 42 2.36 11.92 3.60
N TRP A 43 1.33 12.67 3.20
CA TRP A 43 0.01 12.61 3.82
C TRP A 43 -0.65 11.21 3.78
N THR A 44 -0.34 10.37 2.78
CA THR A 44 -0.88 9.00 2.70
C THR A 44 -0.32 8.06 3.77
N ALA A 45 0.86 8.35 4.34
CA ALA A 45 1.42 7.57 5.45
C ALA A 45 0.63 7.76 6.76
N LEU A 46 -0.20 8.80 6.88
CA LEU A 46 -1.02 9.05 8.07
C LEU A 46 -2.00 7.90 8.37
N VAL A 47 -2.40 7.13 7.36
CA VAL A 47 -3.26 5.94 7.54
C VAL A 47 -2.64 4.90 8.47
N ILE A 48 -1.29 4.85 8.56
CA ILE A 48 -0.58 3.92 9.43
C ILE A 48 -0.99 4.12 10.89
N ARG A 49 -1.24 5.37 11.31
CA ARG A 49 -1.67 5.65 12.68
C ARG A 49 -2.99 4.96 13.02
N HIS A 50 -3.94 4.98 12.09
CA HIS A 50 -5.22 4.30 12.27
C HIS A 50 -5.06 2.77 12.29
N VAL A 51 -4.17 2.23 11.46
CA VAL A 51 -3.86 0.78 11.47
C VAL A 51 -3.25 0.37 12.81
N GLU A 52 -2.33 1.15 13.37
CA GLU A 52 -1.76 0.91 14.69
C GLU A 52 -2.82 0.97 15.80
N ASP A 53 -3.70 1.98 15.76
CA ASP A 53 -4.78 2.12 16.74
C ASP A 53 -5.70 0.89 16.69
N LEU A 54 -6.12 0.46 15.50
CA LEU A 54 -6.91 -0.77 15.32
C LEU A 54 -6.19 -2.01 15.85
N ALA A 55 -4.89 -2.15 15.61
CA ALA A 55 -4.11 -3.28 16.11
C ALA A 55 -4.04 -3.27 17.65
N ARG A 56 -3.84 -2.10 18.27
CA ARG A 56 -3.87 -1.94 19.74
C ARG A 56 -5.22 -2.33 20.31
N HIS A 57 -6.31 -1.92 19.67
CA HIS A 57 -7.68 -2.25 20.13
C HIS A 57 -8.00 -3.74 20.02
N ARG A 58 -7.49 -4.45 19.01
CA ARG A 58 -7.71 -5.89 18.83
C ARG A 58 -6.94 -6.78 19.81
N ASN A 59 -5.87 -6.26 20.41
CA ASN A 59 -5.00 -6.99 21.35
C ASN A 59 -5.38 -6.74 22.83
N LYS A 60 -6.46 -5.98 23.08
CA LYS A 60 -7.11 -5.85 24.38
C LYS A 60 -8.27 -6.82 24.47
#